data_AF-A0A3R7XPR5-F1
#
_entry.id   AF-A0A3R7XPR5-F1
#
_cell.length_a   1.000
_cell.length_b   1.000
_cell.length_c   1.000
_cell.angle_alpha   90.00
_cell.angle_beta   90.00
_cell.angle_gamma   90.00
#
_symmetry.space_group_name_H-M   'P 1'
#
loop_
_entity.id
_entity.type
_entity.pdbx_description
1 polymer ?
#
loop_
_entity_poly.entity_id
_entity_poly.type
_entity_poly.pdbx_seq_one_letter_code
_entity_poly.pdbx_strand_id
1 'polypeptide(L)'
;MPEDRLAAMTAQPSIYSPLVHASPTELNFVLEEHTVLRHYSGQSSGTHGTDSSFLSRLRHDYPEGDAPPASVILAERIPDETYRDLAHAYAHMDLFLRTHASAIYHDPVKVQALCAGVDVSCLTCSNFLLWSDETLAALCASQLGAEFEHWSMTTTSMEMMELPPLPPPIWL
;
A
#
# COMPACT_ATOMS: atom_id res chain seq x y z
N MET A 1 -9.98 -0.94 10.27
CA MET A 1 -9.42 -2.06 9.47
C MET A 1 -8.86 -1.50 8.17
N PRO A 2 -7.98 -2.21 7.43
CA PRO A 2 -7.41 -1.70 6.18
C PRO A 2 -8.49 -1.39 5.12
N GLU A 3 -9.58 -2.17 5.07
CA GLU A 3 -10.74 -1.88 4.19
C GLU A 3 -11.42 -0.54 4.50
N ASP A 4 -11.64 -0.20 5.78
CA ASP A 4 -12.23 1.09 6.17
C ASP A 4 -11.32 2.26 5.76
N ARG A 5 -10.01 2.07 5.87
CA ARG A 5 -9.01 3.05 5.45
C ARG A 5 -9.06 3.26 3.95
N LEU A 6 -9.15 2.20 3.16
CA LEU A 6 -9.30 2.31 1.70
C LEU A 6 -10.61 3.00 1.32
N ALA A 7 -11.71 2.73 2.02
CA ALA A 7 -12.97 3.44 1.80
C ALA A 7 -12.82 4.94 2.04
N ALA A 8 -12.18 5.33 3.15
CA ALA A 8 -11.96 6.73 3.49
C ALA A 8 -11.00 7.43 2.50
N MET A 9 -9.90 6.78 2.13
CA MET A 9 -8.96 7.28 1.11
C MET A 9 -9.64 7.46 -0.25
N THR A 10 -10.49 6.52 -0.65
CA THR A 10 -11.22 6.60 -1.93
C THR A 10 -12.23 7.75 -1.91
N ALA A 11 -12.89 7.99 -0.78
CA ALA A 11 -13.84 9.08 -0.63
C ALA A 11 -13.17 10.46 -0.58
N GLN A 12 -11.99 10.56 0.06
CA GLN A 12 -11.28 11.83 0.27
C GLN A 12 -9.76 11.70 0.06
N PRO A 13 -9.28 11.47 -1.17
CA PRO A 13 -7.86 11.19 -1.44
C PRO A 13 -6.90 12.24 -0.90
N SER A 14 -7.25 13.52 -1.01
CA SER A 14 -6.42 14.65 -0.57
C SER A 14 -6.31 14.79 0.95
N ILE A 15 -7.30 14.30 1.71
CA ILE A 15 -7.25 14.31 3.18
C ILE A 15 -6.28 13.24 3.69
N TYR A 16 -6.18 12.13 2.95
CA TYR A 16 -5.32 11.01 3.31
C TYR A 16 -3.97 11.00 2.59
N SER A 17 -3.72 11.92 1.67
CA SER A 17 -2.40 12.03 1.01
C SER A 17 -1.25 12.25 2.01
N PRO A 18 -1.40 12.99 3.14
CA PRO A 18 -0.35 13.10 4.15
C PRO A 18 0.00 11.77 4.83
N LEU A 19 -0.90 10.77 4.82
CA LEU A 19 -0.61 9.47 5.46
C LEU A 19 0.55 8.75 4.78
N VAL A 20 0.68 8.91 3.47
CA VAL A 20 1.79 8.34 2.68
C VAL A 20 3.12 9.03 3.00
N HIS A 21 3.07 10.15 3.74
CA HIS A 21 4.21 10.93 4.24
C HIS A 21 4.27 10.93 5.78
N ALA A 22 3.52 10.05 6.44
CA ALA A 22 3.59 9.92 7.89
C ALA A 22 4.98 9.43 8.32
N SER A 23 5.27 9.52 9.62
CA SER A 23 6.54 9.03 10.16
C SER A 23 6.78 7.57 9.73
N PRO A 24 8.04 7.13 9.51
CA PRO A 24 8.32 5.77 9.05
C PRO A 24 7.63 4.69 9.87
N THR A 25 7.54 4.88 11.19
CA THR A 25 6.84 3.96 12.11
C THR A 25 5.33 3.88 11.84
N GLU A 26 4.66 5.02 11.67
CA GLU A 26 3.22 5.07 11.43
C GLU A 26 2.87 4.57 10.02
N LEU A 27 3.67 4.97 9.02
CA LEU A 27 3.51 4.53 7.65
C LEU A 27 3.74 3.01 7.53
N ASN A 28 4.78 2.47 8.18
CA ASN A 28 5.08 1.05 8.13
C ASN A 28 3.93 0.19 8.66
N PHE A 29 3.29 0.60 9.76
CA PHE A 29 2.11 -0.11 10.26
C PHE A 29 0.96 -0.15 9.23
N VAL A 30 0.69 0.98 8.58
CA VAL A 30 -0.34 1.08 7.54
C VAL A 30 0.01 0.24 6.32
N LEU A 31 1.27 0.27 5.90
CA LEU A 31 1.78 -0.48 4.76
C LEU A 31 1.75 -1.98 5.01
N GLU A 32 2.12 -2.46 6.20
CA GLU A 32 2.02 -3.86 6.56
C GLU A 32 0.56 -4.35 6.49
N GLU A 33 -0.38 -3.62 7.09
CA GLU A 33 -1.80 -3.96 7.02
C GLU A 33 -2.33 -3.98 5.57
N HIS A 34 -1.90 -3.02 4.74
CA HIS A 34 -2.28 -2.95 3.34
C HIS A 34 -1.64 -4.07 2.52
N THR A 35 -0.41 -4.45 2.84
CA THR A 35 0.30 -5.59 2.22
C THR A 35 -0.44 -6.89 2.53
N VAL A 36 -0.89 -7.09 3.77
CA VAL A 36 -1.72 -8.25 4.15
C VAL A 36 -3.03 -8.24 3.38
N LEU A 37 -3.72 -7.09 3.29
CA LEU A 37 -4.95 -6.96 2.51
C LEU A 37 -4.74 -7.36 1.04
N ARG A 38 -3.70 -6.81 0.39
CA ARG A 38 -3.36 -7.13 -1.01
C ARG A 38 -3.04 -8.61 -1.16
N HIS A 39 -2.23 -9.17 -0.26
CA HIS A 39 -1.86 -10.58 -0.29
C HIS A 39 -3.09 -11.49 -0.27
N TYR A 40 -4.01 -11.29 0.69
CA TYR A 40 -5.26 -12.03 0.70
C TYR A 40 -6.06 -11.78 -0.58
N SER A 41 -6.21 -10.53 -1.01
CA SER A 41 -6.98 -10.15 -2.21
C SER A 41 -6.50 -10.82 -3.49
N GLY A 42 -5.19 -11.10 -3.62
CA GLY A 42 -4.60 -11.78 -4.77
C GLY A 42 -4.65 -13.31 -4.72
N GLN A 43 -4.88 -13.90 -3.55
CA GLN A 43 -5.00 -15.35 -3.44
C GLN A 43 -6.38 -15.82 -3.89
N SER A 44 -6.50 -16.26 -5.14
CA SER A 44 -7.60 -17.16 -5.52
C SER A 44 -7.21 -18.58 -5.11
N SER A 45 -7.61 -19.01 -3.91
CA SER A 45 -7.30 -20.36 -3.42
C SER A 45 -8.59 -21.15 -3.16
N GLY A 46 -8.59 -22.43 -3.52
CA GLY A 46 -9.69 -23.37 -3.31
C GLY A 46 -10.12 -23.58 -1.84
N THR A 47 -9.48 -22.90 -0.90
CA THR A 47 -9.78 -22.87 0.54
C THR A 47 -10.73 -21.74 0.95
N HIS A 48 -10.68 -20.58 0.28
CA HIS A 48 -11.42 -19.36 0.68
C HIS A 48 -12.58 -19.03 -0.27
N GLY A 49 -12.72 -19.78 -1.37
CA GLY A 49 -13.76 -19.58 -2.37
C GLY A 49 -13.63 -18.25 -3.11
N THR A 50 -14.76 -17.62 -3.40
CA THR A 50 -14.84 -16.32 -4.07
C THR A 50 -15.19 -15.18 -3.11
N ASP A 51 -14.97 -15.36 -1.80
CA ASP A 51 -15.23 -14.31 -0.82
C ASP A 51 -14.31 -13.11 -1.09
N SER A 52 -14.87 -11.91 -1.09
CA SER A 52 -14.14 -10.65 -1.27
C SER A 52 -13.91 -9.91 0.05
N SER A 53 -14.49 -10.39 1.17
CA SER A 53 -14.31 -9.81 2.49
C SER A 53 -12.94 -10.18 3.06
N PHE A 54 -12.09 -9.18 3.26
CA PHE A 54 -10.78 -9.38 3.87
C PHE A 54 -10.89 -10.02 5.26
N LEU A 55 -11.76 -9.49 6.11
CA LEU A 55 -11.90 -9.97 7.50
C LEU A 55 -12.40 -11.42 7.58
N SER A 56 -13.34 -11.80 6.72
CA SER A 56 -13.84 -13.17 6.63
C SER A 56 -12.71 -14.15 6.29
N ARG A 57 -11.89 -13.79 5.31
CA ARG A 57 -10.76 -14.59 4.83
C ARG A 57 -9.62 -14.67 5.82
N LEU A 58 -9.34 -13.57 6.53
CA LEU A 58 -8.36 -13.55 7.60
C LEU A 58 -8.81 -14.45 8.77
N ARG A 59 -10.09 -14.41 9.15
CA ARG A 59 -10.66 -15.26 10.21
C ARG A 59 -10.72 -16.74 9.85
N HIS A 60 -10.83 -17.07 8.57
CA HIS A 60 -10.73 -18.45 8.12
C HIS A 60 -9.36 -19.06 8.50
N ASP A 61 -8.29 -18.28 8.33
CA ASP A 61 -6.93 -18.73 8.58
C ASP A 61 -6.47 -18.55 10.03
N TYR A 62 -7.08 -17.59 10.75
CA TYR A 62 -6.86 -17.34 12.16
C TYR A 62 -8.20 -17.38 12.92
N PRO A 63 -8.78 -18.58 13.13
CA PRO A 63 -10.13 -18.73 13.70
C PRO A 63 -10.19 -18.54 15.22
N GLU A 64 -9.07 -18.71 15.92
CA GLU A 64 -9.01 -18.58 17.37
C GLU A 64 -8.48 -17.19 17.79
N GLY A 65 -9.35 -16.37 18.39
CA GLY A 65 -8.97 -15.10 19.01
C GLY A 65 -8.78 -13.92 18.05
N ASP A 66 -8.00 -12.94 18.50
CA ASP A 66 -7.62 -11.78 17.68
C ASP A 66 -6.55 -12.19 16.65
N ALA A 67 -6.71 -11.72 15.41
CA ALA A 67 -5.72 -12.00 14.36
C ALA A 67 -4.33 -11.47 14.79
N PRO A 68 -3.23 -12.18 14.45
CA PRO A 68 -1.89 -11.71 14.76
C PRO A 68 -1.59 -10.34 14.13
N PRO A 69 -0.55 -9.62 14.61
CA PRO A 69 -0.08 -8.39 13.96
C PRO A 69 0.27 -8.62 12.49
N ALA A 70 0.10 -7.59 11.65
CA ALA A 70 0.32 -7.68 10.21
C ALA A 70 1.72 -8.17 9.84
N SER A 71 2.77 -7.66 10.50
CA SER A 71 4.16 -8.15 10.37
C SER A 71 4.31 -9.66 10.60
N VAL A 72 3.60 -10.22 11.58
CA VAL A 72 3.61 -11.67 11.88
C VAL A 72 2.92 -12.45 10.77
N ILE A 73 1.76 -11.98 10.31
CA ILE A 73 1.04 -12.59 9.19
C ILE A 73 1.91 -12.58 7.92
N LEU A 74 2.56 -11.46 7.62
CA LEU A 74 3.46 -11.36 6.46
C LEU A 74 4.66 -12.31 6.58
N ALA A 75 5.22 -12.46 7.77
CA ALA A 75 6.32 -13.40 8.00
C ALA A 75 5.93 -14.86 7.80
N GLU A 76 4.71 -15.22 8.16
CA GLU A 76 4.17 -16.57 7.95
C GLU A 76 3.81 -16.82 6.48
N ARG A 77 3.17 -15.83 5.83
CA ARG A 77 2.59 -15.98 4.49
C ARG A 77 3.56 -15.70 3.34
N ILE A 78 4.57 -14.87 3.59
CA ILE A 78 5.64 -14.54 2.64
C ILE A 78 6.98 -14.73 3.37
N PRO A 79 7.44 -16.00 3.57
CA PRO A 79 8.61 -16.28 4.40
C PRO A 79 9.91 -15.67 3.87
N ASP A 80 10.00 -15.52 2.55
CA ASP A 80 11.13 -14.89 1.88
C ASP A 80 11.10 -13.36 2.04
N GLU A 81 12.18 -12.80 2.57
CA GLU A 81 12.31 -11.37 2.87
C GLU A 81 12.29 -10.52 1.60
N THR A 82 12.93 -10.97 0.51
CA THR A 82 12.97 -10.21 -0.75
C THR A 82 11.57 -10.09 -1.37
N TYR A 83 10.79 -11.17 -1.37
CA TYR A 83 9.41 -11.11 -1.84
C TYR A 83 8.50 -10.29 -0.93
N ARG A 84 8.79 -10.24 0.37
CA ARG A 84 8.04 -9.41 1.32
C ARG A 84 8.32 -7.93 1.13
N ASP A 85 9.58 -7.55 0.96
CA ASP A 85 9.98 -6.19 0.64
C ASP A 85 9.35 -5.72 -0.67
N LEU A 86 9.31 -6.60 -1.68
CA LEU A 86 8.65 -6.32 -2.95
C LEU A 86 7.13 -6.12 -2.78
N ALA A 87 6.46 -7.00 -2.03
CA ALA A 87 5.03 -6.85 -1.74
C ALA A 87 4.73 -5.54 -0.98
N HIS A 88 5.63 -5.16 -0.06
CA HIS A 88 5.55 -3.91 0.69
C HIS A 88 5.72 -2.69 -0.23
N ALA A 89 6.66 -2.75 -1.18
CA ALA A 89 6.84 -1.71 -2.18
C ALA A 89 5.59 -1.54 -3.08
N TYR A 90 4.97 -2.64 -3.51
CA TYR A 90 3.71 -2.58 -4.25
C TYR A 90 2.56 -2.02 -3.42
N ALA A 91 2.45 -2.40 -2.15
CA ALA A 91 1.46 -1.81 -1.24
C ALA A 91 1.65 -0.29 -1.10
N HIS A 92 2.90 0.16 -1.01
CA HIS A 92 3.21 1.59 -0.94
C HIS A 92 2.82 2.33 -2.22
N MET A 93 3.23 1.83 -3.39
CA MET A 93 2.86 2.41 -4.67
C MET A 93 1.34 2.47 -4.84
N ASP A 94 0.62 1.42 -4.44
CA ASP A 94 -0.84 1.37 -4.52
C ASP A 94 -1.52 2.47 -3.68
N LEU A 95 -1.08 2.68 -2.43
CA LEU A 95 -1.57 3.76 -1.57
C LEU A 95 -1.21 5.15 -2.11
N PHE A 96 0.02 5.30 -2.62
CA PHE A 96 0.47 6.56 -3.21
C PHE A 96 -0.39 6.94 -4.40
N LEU A 97 -0.56 6.04 -5.37
CA LEU A 97 -1.36 6.30 -6.57
C LEU A 97 -2.82 6.58 -6.25
N ARG A 98 -3.41 5.84 -5.29
CA ARG A 98 -4.78 6.07 -4.85
C ARG A 98 -5.01 7.48 -4.30
N THR A 99 -4.00 8.04 -3.63
CA THR A 99 -4.11 9.36 -2.98
C THR A 99 -3.67 10.51 -3.87
N HIS A 100 -2.55 10.35 -4.60
CA HIS A 100 -1.91 11.42 -5.38
C HIS A 100 -2.29 11.41 -6.86
N ALA A 101 -2.68 10.26 -7.40
CA ALA A 101 -3.08 10.08 -8.79
C ALA A 101 -4.47 9.45 -8.89
N SER A 102 -5.38 9.77 -7.97
CA SER A 102 -6.71 9.13 -7.84
C SER A 102 -7.52 9.10 -9.14
N ALA A 103 -7.49 10.19 -9.91
CA ALA A 103 -8.18 10.33 -11.19
C ALA A 103 -7.62 9.41 -12.30
N ILE A 104 -6.38 8.92 -12.14
CA ILE A 104 -5.75 7.91 -12.98
C ILE A 104 -6.00 6.53 -12.38
N TYR A 105 -5.71 6.35 -11.09
CA TYR A 105 -5.76 5.07 -10.39
C TYR A 105 -7.11 4.36 -10.53
N HIS A 106 -8.22 5.11 -10.47
CA HIS A 106 -9.58 4.55 -10.57
C HIS A 106 -10.11 4.44 -12.00
N ASP A 107 -9.31 4.79 -13.02
CA ASP A 107 -9.70 4.75 -14.42
C ASP A 107 -8.88 3.68 -15.16
N PRO A 108 -9.47 2.50 -15.46
CA PRO A 108 -8.76 1.40 -16.11
C PRO A 108 -8.21 1.77 -17.48
N VAL A 109 -8.84 2.70 -18.21
CA VAL A 109 -8.37 3.13 -19.53
C VAL A 109 -7.10 3.94 -19.39
N LYS A 110 -7.00 4.82 -18.39
CA LYS A 110 -5.79 5.60 -18.13
C LYS A 110 -4.65 4.71 -17.62
N VAL A 111 -4.94 3.77 -16.73
CA VAL A 111 -3.96 2.80 -16.25
C VAL A 111 -3.43 1.96 -17.42
N GLN A 112 -4.32 1.44 -18.28
CA GLN A 112 -3.94 0.70 -19.49
C GLN A 112 -3.08 1.52 -20.45
N ALA A 113 -3.37 2.80 -20.63
CA ALA A 113 -2.58 3.69 -21.49
C ALA A 113 -1.15 3.90 -20.97
N LEU A 114 -0.95 3.85 -19.66
CA LEU A 114 0.38 4.02 -19.03
C LEU A 114 1.21 2.73 -19.01
N CYS A 115 0.58 1.56 -19.08
CA CYS A 115 1.24 0.26 -18.94
C CYS A 115 1.88 -0.27 -20.25
N ALA A 116 2.06 0.58 -21.27
CA ALA A 116 2.86 0.31 -22.49
C ALA A 116 2.58 -1.04 -23.21
N GLY A 117 1.34 -1.53 -23.16
CA GLY A 117 0.93 -2.79 -23.81
C GLY A 117 0.93 -4.03 -22.90
N VAL A 118 1.21 -3.87 -21.60
CA VAL A 118 0.89 -4.88 -20.58
C VAL A 118 -0.61 -4.85 -20.31
N ASP A 119 -1.26 -6.00 -20.37
CA ASP A 119 -2.68 -6.12 -20.01
C ASP A 119 -2.85 -5.86 -18.51
N VAL A 120 -3.64 -4.83 -18.19
CA VAL A 120 -3.87 -4.45 -16.79
C VAL A 120 -4.92 -5.35 -16.17
N SER A 121 -4.70 -5.73 -14.91
CA SER A 121 -5.58 -6.63 -14.17
C SER A 121 -5.68 -6.25 -12.70
N CYS A 122 -6.78 -6.65 -12.07
CA CYS A 122 -7.05 -6.38 -10.66
C CYS A 122 -6.98 -7.67 -9.85
N LEU A 123 -6.66 -7.53 -8.56
CA LEU A 123 -6.83 -8.60 -7.59
C LEU A 123 -8.31 -8.97 -7.50
N THR A 124 -8.61 -10.27 -7.58
CA THR A 124 -9.97 -10.77 -7.86
C THR A 124 -10.84 -10.90 -6.63
N CYS A 125 -10.25 -11.01 -5.44
CA CYS A 125 -10.96 -11.27 -4.19
C CYS A 125 -10.90 -10.07 -3.23
N SER A 126 -11.34 -8.90 -3.72
CA SER A 126 -11.36 -7.64 -2.98
C SER A 126 -12.65 -6.85 -3.25
N ASN A 127 -13.17 -6.18 -2.22
CA ASN A 127 -14.28 -5.22 -2.35
C ASN A 127 -13.85 -3.88 -2.96
N PHE A 128 -12.55 -3.61 -2.98
CA PHE A 128 -11.96 -2.39 -3.52
C PHE A 128 -11.18 -2.71 -4.79
N LEU A 129 -11.13 -1.76 -5.71
CA LEU A 129 -10.18 -1.80 -6.82
C LEU A 129 -8.76 -1.90 -6.25
N LEU A 130 -8.06 -3.00 -6.49
CA LEU A 130 -6.65 -3.20 -6.18
C LEU A 130 -6.00 -3.73 -7.45
N TRP A 131 -5.04 -2.99 -8.00
CA TRP A 131 -4.29 -3.45 -9.17
C TRP A 131 -3.40 -4.64 -8.81
N SER A 132 -3.23 -5.58 -9.74
CA SER A 132 -2.30 -6.70 -9.60
C SER A 132 -0.86 -6.22 -9.47
N ASP A 133 0.02 -7.07 -8.95
CA ASP A 133 1.43 -6.74 -8.80
C ASP A 133 2.09 -6.53 -10.18
N GLU A 134 1.66 -7.26 -11.22
CA GLU A 134 2.10 -7.04 -12.59
C GLU A 134 1.68 -5.65 -13.12
N THR A 135 0.45 -5.23 -12.82
CA THR A 135 -0.04 -3.91 -13.21
C THR A 135 0.72 -2.81 -12.47
N LEU A 136 0.98 -2.98 -11.16
CA LEU A 136 1.77 -2.01 -10.40
C LEU A 136 3.22 -1.96 -10.87
N ALA A 137 3.83 -3.10 -11.22
CA ALA A 137 5.16 -3.14 -11.80
C ALA A 137 5.22 -2.37 -13.13
N ALA A 138 4.21 -2.53 -13.99
CA ALA A 138 4.11 -1.79 -15.24
C ALA A 138 3.94 -0.28 -15.00
N LEU A 139 3.15 0.11 -13.99
CA LEU A 139 3.02 1.51 -13.59
C LEU A 139 4.32 2.08 -13.02
N CYS A 140 5.07 1.32 -12.22
CA CYS A 140 6.40 1.69 -11.75
C CYS A 140 7.39 1.91 -12.91
N ALA A 141 7.29 1.11 -13.97
CA ALA A 141 8.12 1.28 -15.17
C ALA A 141 7.68 2.45 -16.08
N SER A 142 6.52 3.05 -15.80
CA SER A 142 5.96 4.15 -16.58
C SER A 142 6.46 5.53 -16.11
N GLN A 143 6.09 6.59 -16.84
CA GLN A 143 6.35 7.97 -16.42
C GLN A 143 5.78 8.29 -15.03
N LEU A 144 4.65 7.67 -14.66
CA LEU A 144 4.03 7.85 -13.35
C LEU A 144 4.88 7.25 -12.22
N GLY A 145 5.58 6.15 -12.51
CA GLY A 145 6.55 5.55 -11.58
C GLY A 145 7.77 6.44 -11.37
N ALA A 146 8.28 7.07 -12.43
CA ALA A 146 9.38 8.04 -12.31
C ALA A 146 8.97 9.26 -11.45
N GLU A 147 7.73 9.73 -11.56
CA GLU A 147 7.20 10.78 -10.69
C GLU A 147 7.10 10.34 -9.23
N PHE A 148 6.68 9.09 -8.97
CA PHE A 148 6.69 8.50 -7.63
C PHE A 148 8.11 8.43 -7.04
N GLU A 149 9.09 7.89 -7.77
CA GLU A 149 10.48 7.80 -7.31
C GLU A 149 11.08 9.19 -7.01
N HIS A 150 10.87 10.15 -7.91
CA HIS A 150 11.33 11.52 -7.71
C HIS A 150 10.71 12.13 -6.43
N TRP A 151 9.43 11.85 -6.19
CA TRP A 151 8.73 12.28 -4.98
C TRP A 151 9.29 11.63 -3.71
N SER A 152 9.47 10.31 -3.72
CA SER A 152 10.03 9.58 -2.58
C SER A 152 11.42 10.11 -2.18
N MET A 153 12.29 10.38 -3.16
CA MET A 153 13.63 10.93 -2.89
C MET A 153 13.62 12.36 -2.32
N THR A 154 12.64 13.18 -2.74
CA THR A 154 12.53 14.57 -2.30
C THR A 154 12.01 14.66 -0.86
N THR A 155 11.03 13.84 -0.49
CA THR A 155 10.50 13.78 0.89
C THR A 155 11.57 13.29 1.87
N THR A 156 12.35 12.25 1.53
CA THR A 156 13.47 11.79 2.38
C THR A 156 14.55 12.86 2.57
N SER A 157 14.77 13.72 1.58
CA SER A 157 15.75 14.81 1.67
C SER A 157 15.30 15.96 2.57
N MET A 158 13.98 16.21 2.68
CA MET A 158 13.42 17.24 3.57
C MET A 158 13.41 16.79 5.04
N GLU A 159 13.16 15.51 5.34
CA GLU A 159 13.24 14.98 6.71
C GLU A 159 14.66 15.04 7.30
N MET A 160 15.71 15.05 6.47
CA MET A 160 17.10 15.23 6.93
C MET A 160 17.48 16.69 7.20
N MET A 161 16.58 17.66 6.99
CA MET A 161 16.92 19.09 7.04
C MET A 161 16.37 19.86 8.27
N GLU A 162 15.71 19.21 9.22
CA GLU A 162 15.22 19.89 10.44
C GLU A 162 15.76 19.33 11.76
N LEU A 163 16.70 20.07 12.35
CA LEU A 163 16.63 20.53 13.74
C LEU A 163 17.57 21.75 13.88
N PRO A 164 17.05 22.99 14.04
CA PRO A 164 17.92 24.10 14.39
C PRO A 164 18.55 23.84 15.77
N PRO A 165 19.83 24.23 16.00
CA PRO A 165 20.50 23.95 17.26
C PRO A 165 19.75 24.61 18.42
N LEU A 166 19.54 23.83 19.49
CA LEU A 166 18.89 24.29 20.71
C LEU A 166 19.58 25.57 21.24
N PRO A 167 18.82 26.59 21.66
CA PRO A 167 19.43 27.77 22.29
C PRO A 167 20.14 27.35 23.59
N PRO A 168 21.27 28.00 23.93
CA PRO A 168 22.04 27.63 25.10
C PRO A 168 21.23 27.82 26.40
N PRO A 169 21.44 26.97 27.42
CA PRO A 169 20.67 27.02 28.65
C PRO A 169 20.91 28.35 29.39
N ILE A 170 19.81 29.02 29.73
CA ILE A 170 19.82 30.20 30.61
C ILE A 170 19.91 29.68 32.05
N TRP A 171 21.06 29.89 32.69
CA TRP A 171 21.21 29.67 34.13
C TRP A 171 20.57 30.85 34.87
N LEU A 172 19.46 30.60 35.56
CA LEU A 172 18.89 31.48 36.59
C LEU A 172 19.25 30.95 37.97
#